data_AF-A0A497LM40-F1
#
_entry.id   AF-A0A497LM40-F1
#
_cell.length_a   1.000
_cell.length_b   1.000
_cell.length_c   1.000
_cell.angle_alpha   90.00
_cell.angle_beta   90.00
_cell.angle_gamma   90.00
#
_symmetry.space_group_name_H-M   'P 1'
#
loop_
_entity.id
_entity.type
_entity.pdbx_description
1 polymer ?
#
loop_
_entity_poly.entity_id
_entity_poly.type
_entity_poly.pdbx_seq_one_letter_code
_entity_poly.pdbx_strand_id
1 'polypeptide(L)'
;MASVLKIVGFSLVLVFEMLKNCGGKITIYASSSAFQERRMKSINRAAEKLARMLSLDTEIVAFERKFAPIYVYYKSEDEELVPLYCNKGEKSDAREVFTRLRNMMFVLSFHPKYSNLKKLRREIIQFS
;
A
#
# COMPACT_ATOMS: atom_id res chain seq x y z
N MET A 1 43.84 -5.81 -0.66
CA MET A 1 42.80 -5.22 0.21
C MET A 1 41.59 -4.73 -0.61
N ALA A 2 40.97 -5.60 -1.42
CA ALA A 2 39.79 -5.23 -2.25
C ALA A 2 38.61 -6.21 -2.10
N SER A 3 38.80 -7.33 -1.40
CA SER A 3 37.79 -8.40 -1.30
C SER A 3 36.90 -8.29 -0.05
N VAL A 4 37.31 -7.55 0.97
CA VAL A 4 36.52 -7.35 2.21
C VAL A 4 35.41 -6.30 2.01
N LEU A 5 35.64 -5.30 1.16
CA LEU A 5 34.68 -4.20 0.93
C LEU A 5 33.43 -4.63 0.16
N LYS A 6 33.52 -5.68 -0.68
CA LYS A 6 32.35 -6.23 -1.40
C LYS A 6 31.43 -7.07 -0.49
N ILE A 7 31.99 -7.77 0.48
CA ILE A 7 31.22 -8.65 1.38
C ILE A 7 30.38 -7.81 2.36
N VAL A 8 30.94 -6.72 2.88
CA VAL A 8 30.21 -5.79 3.74
C VAL A 8 29.09 -5.08 2.96
N GLY A 9 29.34 -4.66 1.72
CA GLY A 9 28.32 -4.03 0.87
C GLY A 9 27.16 -4.96 0.51
N PHE A 10 27.43 -6.22 0.16
CA PHE A 10 26.39 -7.21 -0.16
C PHE A 10 25.57 -7.60 1.07
N SER A 11 26.23 -7.74 2.23
CA SER A 11 25.55 -8.06 3.49
C SER A 11 24.71 -6.88 4.00
N LEU A 12 25.14 -5.62 3.83
CA LEU A 12 24.33 -4.45 4.19
C LEU A 12 23.08 -4.31 3.31
N VAL A 13 23.18 -4.59 2.00
CA VAL A 13 22.03 -4.59 1.08
C VAL A 13 21.03 -5.68 1.47
N LEU A 14 21.50 -6.89 1.76
CA LEU A 14 20.65 -7.97 2.28
C LEU A 14 20.01 -7.62 3.62
N VAL A 15 20.72 -6.95 4.53
CA VAL A 15 20.15 -6.49 5.81
C VAL A 15 19.14 -5.36 5.61
N PHE A 16 19.32 -4.48 4.62
CA PHE A 16 18.34 -3.43 4.26
C PHE A 16 17.08 -4.02 3.61
N GLU A 17 17.24 -5.03 2.74
CA GLU A 17 16.16 -5.81 2.14
C GLU A 17 15.42 -6.65 3.20
N MET A 18 16.14 -7.31 4.11
CA MET A 18 15.55 -8.09 5.21
C MET A 18 14.84 -7.23 6.27
N LEU A 19 15.12 -5.92 6.33
CA LEU A 19 14.46 -4.98 7.25
C LEU A 19 13.26 -4.26 6.62
N LYS A 20 13.02 -4.38 5.32
CA LYS A 20 11.94 -3.65 4.61
C LYS A 20 11.09 -4.56 3.73
N ASN A 21 10.14 -5.24 4.36
CA ASN A 21 8.80 -5.28 3.78
C ASN A 21 7.85 -5.77 4.85
N CYS A 22 6.73 -5.08 5.02
CA CYS A 22 5.63 -5.63 5.82
C CYS A 22 4.92 -6.76 5.07
N GLY A 23 5.44 -7.25 3.95
CA GLY A 23 4.79 -8.23 3.09
C GLY A 23 3.58 -7.63 2.38
N GLY A 24 3.40 -7.96 1.10
CA GLY A 24 2.26 -7.50 0.32
C GLY A 24 2.38 -6.08 -0.25
N LYS A 25 1.27 -5.59 -0.81
CA LYS A 25 1.21 -4.33 -1.55
C LYS A 25 -0.19 -3.69 -1.51
N ILE A 26 -0.27 -2.41 -1.80
CA ILE A 26 -1.55 -1.72 -2.04
C ILE A 26 -1.85 -1.78 -3.54
N THR A 27 -2.98 -2.37 -3.91
CA THR A 27 -3.39 -2.50 -5.31
C THR A 27 -4.61 -1.64 -5.61
N ILE A 28 -4.54 -0.82 -6.64
CA ILE A 28 -5.64 0.03 -7.11
C ILE A 28 -6.20 -0.58 -8.40
N TYR A 29 -7.49 -0.93 -8.41
CA TYR A 29 -8.20 -1.41 -9.59
C TYR A 29 -9.11 -0.31 -10.11
N ALA A 30 -8.92 0.05 -11.38
CA ALA A 30 -9.70 1.11 -12.02
C ALA A 30 -9.86 0.85 -13.52
N SER A 31 -10.88 1.48 -14.11
CA SER A 31 -10.95 1.57 -15.58
C SER A 31 -9.83 2.46 -16.11
N SER A 32 -9.29 2.15 -17.30
CA SER A 32 -8.33 3.01 -18.02
C SER A 32 -8.84 4.44 -18.22
N SER A 33 -10.16 4.64 -18.27
CA SER A 33 -10.79 5.96 -18.34
C SER A 33 -10.65 6.80 -17.06
N ALA A 34 -10.48 6.17 -15.90
CA ALA A 34 -10.41 6.86 -14.61
C ALA A 34 -9.07 7.57 -14.36
N PHE A 35 -8.01 7.23 -15.10
CA PHE A 35 -6.65 7.78 -14.89
C PHE A 35 -6.55 9.30 -15.08
N GLN A 36 -7.42 9.88 -15.91
CA GLN A 36 -7.44 11.33 -16.13
C GLN A 36 -8.24 12.08 -15.07
N GLU A 37 -9.01 11.36 -14.23
CA GLU A 37 -9.92 11.97 -13.28
C GLU A 37 -9.19 12.49 -12.02
N ARG A 38 -9.66 13.63 -11.50
CA ARG A 38 -9.09 14.21 -10.26
C ARG A 38 -9.16 13.26 -9.07
N ARG A 39 -10.23 12.45 -8.96
CA ARG A 39 -10.39 11.48 -7.87
C ARG A 39 -9.31 10.39 -7.89
N MET A 40 -8.88 9.95 -9.07
CA MET A 40 -7.79 8.97 -9.20
C MET A 40 -6.47 9.54 -8.68
N LYS A 41 -6.20 10.83 -8.92
CA LYS A 41 -5.01 11.50 -8.37
C LYS A 41 -5.03 11.54 -6.83
N SER A 42 -6.18 11.85 -6.24
CA SER A 42 -6.36 11.83 -4.77
C SER A 42 -6.16 10.43 -4.20
N ILE A 43 -6.76 9.41 -4.83
CA ILE A 43 -6.67 8.02 -4.39
C ILE A 43 -5.24 7.50 -4.52
N ASN A 44 -4.57 7.74 -5.65
CA ASN A 44 -3.19 7.33 -5.86
C ASN A 44 -2.26 8.00 -4.84
N ARG A 45 -2.39 9.32 -4.62
CA ARG A 45 -1.58 10.03 -3.63
C ARG A 45 -1.77 9.49 -2.21
N ALA A 46 -2.99 9.14 -1.84
CA ALA A 46 -3.31 8.55 -0.54
C ALA A 46 -2.71 7.15 -0.38
N ALA A 47 -2.86 6.30 -1.41
CA ALA A 47 -2.32 4.95 -1.44
C ALA A 47 -0.80 4.93 -1.39
N GLU A 48 -0.11 5.74 -2.20
CA GLU A 48 1.35 5.88 -2.16
C GLU A 48 1.84 6.40 -0.82
N LYS A 49 1.15 7.39 -0.22
CA LYS A 49 1.50 7.89 1.11
C LYS A 49 1.40 6.78 2.15
N LEU A 50 0.33 6.00 2.11
CA LEU A 50 0.15 4.87 3.02
C LEU A 50 1.22 3.79 2.80
N ALA A 51 1.45 3.38 1.56
CA ALA A 51 2.43 2.37 1.22
C ALA A 51 3.84 2.75 1.68
N ARG A 52 4.27 4.00 1.44
CA ARG A 52 5.55 4.53 1.96
C ARG A 52 5.63 4.49 3.48
N MET A 53 4.57 4.91 4.18
CA MET A 53 4.52 4.91 5.65
C MET A 53 4.65 3.49 6.22
N LEU A 54 4.17 2.49 5.50
CA LEU A 54 4.13 1.11 5.94
C LEU A 54 5.24 0.23 5.35
N SER A 55 6.12 0.80 4.52
CA SER A 55 7.09 0.06 3.71
C SER A 55 6.42 -1.09 2.93
N LEU A 56 5.43 -0.73 2.12
CA LEU A 56 4.73 -1.59 1.17
C LEU A 56 4.91 -1.05 -0.25
N ASP A 57 4.71 -1.90 -1.25
CA ASP A 57 4.63 -1.48 -2.65
C ASP A 57 3.23 -0.97 -3.02
N THR A 58 3.15 -0.25 -4.14
CA THR A 58 1.88 0.12 -4.79
C THR A 58 1.81 -0.44 -6.20
N GLU A 59 0.65 -0.94 -6.59
CA GLU A 59 0.36 -1.41 -7.94
C GLU A 59 -0.95 -0.82 -8.43
N ILE A 60 -1.00 -0.42 -9.71
CA ILE A 60 -2.25 -0.01 -10.34
C ILE A 60 -2.58 -0.98 -11.47
N VAL A 61 -3.77 -1.57 -11.38
CA VAL A 61 -4.31 -2.50 -12.36
C VAL A 61 -5.40 -1.80 -13.15
N ALA A 62 -5.10 -1.56 -14.42
CA ALA A 62 -5.99 -0.93 -15.39
C ALA A 62 -6.87 -1.96 -16.09
N PHE A 63 -8.16 -1.64 -16.26
CA PHE A 63 -9.05 -2.40 -17.12
C PHE A 63 -9.57 -1.55 -18.28
N GLU A 64 -9.52 -2.12 -19.48
CA GLU A 64 -10.09 -1.52 -20.69
C GLU A 64 -11.62 -1.35 -20.59
N ARG A 65 -12.28 -2.22 -19.83
CA ARG A 65 -13.71 -2.09 -19.58
C ARG A 65 -14.00 -0.80 -18.82
N LYS A 66 -14.96 -0.02 -19.32
CA LYS A 66 -15.46 1.16 -18.63
C LYS A 66 -16.29 0.75 -17.41
N PHE A 67 -15.86 1.20 -16.25
CA PHE A 67 -16.64 1.17 -15.01
C PHE A 67 -16.28 2.37 -14.15
N ALA A 68 -17.27 2.92 -13.45
CA ALA A 68 -17.10 4.12 -12.64
C ALA A 68 -16.29 3.89 -11.36
N PRO A 69 -16.43 2.76 -10.63
CA PRO A 69 -15.74 2.63 -9.35
C PRO A 69 -14.22 2.53 -9.44
N ILE A 70 -13.51 3.02 -8.42
CA ILE A 70 -12.09 2.76 -8.18
C ILE A 70 -12.01 1.96 -6.87
N TYR A 71 -11.37 0.80 -6.91
CA TYR A 71 -11.21 -0.06 -5.75
C TYR A 71 -9.76 -0.07 -5.29
N VAL A 72 -9.56 -0.07 -3.97
CA VAL A 72 -8.24 -0.17 -3.35
C VAL A 72 -8.24 -1.39 -2.44
N TYR A 73 -7.26 -2.25 -2.64
CA TYR A 73 -7.05 -3.48 -1.88
C TYR A 73 -5.68 -3.49 -1.23
N TYR A 74 -5.57 -4.21 -0.13
CA TYR A 74 -4.31 -4.76 0.32
C TYR A 74 -4.19 -6.17 -0.27
N LYS A 75 -3.11 -6.43 -0.98
CA LYS A 75 -2.76 -7.75 -1.47
C LYS A 75 -1.70 -8.34 -0.54
N SER A 76 -2.03 -9.42 0.17
CA SER A 76 -1.08 -10.09 1.07
C SER A 76 0.00 -10.85 0.28
N GLU A 77 1.00 -11.38 0.99
CA GLU A 77 1.99 -12.30 0.41
C GLU A 77 1.35 -13.57 -0.15
N ASP A 78 0.28 -14.07 0.50
CA ASP A 78 -0.52 -15.21 0.00
C ASP A 78 -1.44 -14.84 -1.18
N GLU A 79 -1.22 -13.69 -1.83
CA GLU A 79 -1.98 -13.19 -2.98
C GLU A 79 -3.48 -12.92 -2.71
N GLU A 80 -3.93 -13.01 -1.45
CA GLU A 80 -5.29 -12.65 -1.04
C GLU A 80 -5.52 -11.14 -1.15
N LEU A 81 -6.67 -10.78 -1.73
CA LEU A 81 -7.12 -9.40 -1.87
C LEU A 81 -8.09 -9.02 -0.75
N VAL A 82 -7.66 -8.13 0.14
CA VAL A 82 -8.51 -7.57 1.20
C VAL A 82 -8.99 -6.18 0.78
N PRO A 83 -10.31 -5.94 0.68
CA PRO A 83 -10.83 -4.63 0.29
C PRO A 83 -10.56 -3.60 1.39
N LEU A 84 -9.96 -2.47 1.02
CA LEU A 84 -9.70 -1.35 1.94
C LEU A 84 -10.62 -0.16 1.66
N TYR A 85 -10.89 0.14 0.40
CA TYR A 85 -11.64 1.32 0.03
C TYR A 85 -12.27 1.16 -1.36
N CYS A 86 -13.42 1.81 -1.54
CA CYS A 86 -14.14 1.89 -2.80
C CYS A 86 -14.61 3.33 -2.97
N ASN A 87 -14.28 3.93 -4.12
CA ASN A 87 -14.90 5.17 -4.58
C ASN A 87 -15.86 4.84 -5.72
N LYS A 88 -17.12 5.26 -5.66
CA LYS A 88 -18.16 4.89 -6.64
C LYS A 88 -18.40 5.96 -7.71
N GLY A 89 -17.70 7.10 -7.66
CA GLY A 89 -17.92 8.24 -8.56
C GLY A 89 -17.83 9.60 -7.85
N GLU A 90 -17.81 9.60 -6.53
CA GLU A 90 -17.77 10.81 -5.73
C GLU A 90 -16.42 11.51 -5.78
N LYS A 91 -16.42 12.84 -5.58
CA LYS A 91 -15.19 13.60 -5.37
C LYS A 91 -14.50 13.07 -4.11
N SER A 92 -13.18 12.91 -4.20
CA SER A 92 -12.36 12.41 -3.10
C SER A 92 -11.26 13.39 -2.76
N ASP A 93 -11.17 13.73 -1.48
CA ASP A 93 -10.00 14.41 -0.93
C ASP A 93 -8.94 13.39 -0.50
N ALA A 94 -7.67 13.67 -0.82
CA ALA A 94 -6.57 12.72 -0.57
C ALA A 94 -6.36 12.47 0.94
N ARG A 95 -6.60 13.45 1.81
CA ARG A 95 -6.46 13.28 3.26
C ARG A 95 -7.56 12.38 3.80
N GLU A 96 -8.79 12.56 3.34
CA GLU A 96 -9.90 11.70 3.71
C GLU A 96 -9.68 10.25 3.27
N VAL A 97 -9.28 10.04 2.00
CA VAL A 97 -8.97 8.70 1.49
C VAL A 97 -7.84 8.06 2.29
N PHE A 98 -6.78 8.81 2.60
CA PHE A 98 -5.67 8.32 3.42
C PHE A 98 -6.14 7.88 4.80
N THR A 99 -6.99 8.66 5.48
CA THR A 99 -7.54 8.29 6.80
C THR A 99 -8.35 7.00 6.73
N ARG A 100 -9.20 6.84 5.71
CA ARG A 100 -9.99 5.61 5.52
C ARG A 100 -9.10 4.40 5.29
N LEU A 101 -8.12 4.50 4.38
CA LEU A 101 -7.17 3.42 4.11
C LEU A 101 -6.35 3.05 5.36
N ARG A 102 -5.86 4.06 6.09
CA ARG A 102 -5.08 3.86 7.33
C ARG A 102 -5.90 3.13 8.38
N ASN A 103 -7.15 3.54 8.60
CA ASN A 103 -8.03 2.92 9.61
C ASN A 103 -8.32 1.45 9.25
N MET A 104 -8.58 1.14 7.99
CA MET A 104 -8.79 -0.24 7.54
C MET A 104 -7.54 -1.09 7.72
N MET A 105 -6.37 -0.56 7.38
CA MET A 105 -5.09 -1.25 7.62
C MET A 105 -4.80 -1.48 9.11
N PHE A 106 -5.15 -0.50 9.96
CA PHE A 106 -5.03 -0.63 11.40
C PHE A 106 -5.90 -1.78 11.92
N VAL A 107 -7.17 -1.85 11.52
CA VAL A 107 -8.07 -2.96 11.87
C VAL A 107 -7.50 -4.29 11.39
N LEU A 108 -7.03 -4.34 10.14
CA LEU A 108 -6.46 -5.55 9.54
C LEU A 108 -5.26 -6.09 10.33
N SER A 109 -4.46 -5.19 10.90
CA SER A 109 -3.30 -5.55 11.72
C SER A 109 -3.63 -6.35 12.98
N PHE A 110 -4.90 -6.39 13.42
CA PHE A 110 -5.34 -7.19 14.55
C PHE A 110 -5.67 -8.63 14.19
N HIS A 111 -5.89 -8.92 12.91
CA HIS A 111 -6.24 -10.26 12.47
C HIS A 111 -4.99 -11.18 12.48
N PRO A 112 -5.05 -12.39 13.08
CA PRO A 112 -3.89 -13.27 13.22
C PRO A 112 -3.20 -13.64 11.90
N LYS A 113 -3.98 -13.76 10.81
CA LYS A 113 -3.48 -14.05 9.46
C LYS A 113 -2.46 -13.02 8.96
N TYR A 114 -2.66 -11.74 9.28
CA TYR A 114 -1.79 -10.65 8.82
C TYR A 114 -0.83 -10.21 9.92
N SER A 115 -0.13 -11.19 10.51
CA SER A 115 0.77 -10.96 11.64
C SER A 115 1.96 -10.05 11.28
N ASN A 116 2.35 -10.03 10.01
CA ASN A 116 3.30 -9.09 9.40
C ASN A 116 2.90 -7.63 9.60
N LEU A 117 1.59 -7.33 9.59
CA LEU A 117 1.06 -5.98 9.81
C LEU A 117 1.11 -5.54 11.29
N LYS A 118 1.45 -6.42 12.25
CA LYS A 118 1.55 -6.02 13.68
C LYS A 118 2.55 -4.88 13.91
N LYS A 119 3.63 -4.83 13.13
CA LYS A 119 4.63 -3.76 13.17
C LYS A 119 3.98 -2.39 12.88
N LEU A 120 2.97 -2.37 12.00
CA LEU A 120 2.25 -1.17 11.60
C LEU A 120 1.44 -0.54 12.73
N ARG A 121 1.07 -1.29 13.77
CA ARG A 121 0.35 -0.72 14.92
C ARG A 121 1.15 0.41 15.55
N ARG A 122 2.48 0.26 15.68
CA ARG A 122 3.36 1.30 16.23
C ARG A 122 3.42 2.52 15.34
N GLU A 123 3.65 2.31 14.04
CA GLU A 123 3.70 3.37 13.04
C GLU A 123 2.39 4.17 13.00
N ILE A 124 1.23 3.49 12.94
CA ILE A 124 -0.08 4.15 12.86
C ILE A 124 -0.39 4.93 14.15
N ILE A 125 -0.05 4.39 15.33
CA ILE A 125 -0.27 5.08 16.61
C ILE A 125 0.62 6.33 16.73
N GLN A 126 1.87 6.28 16.29
CA GLN A 126 2.80 7.41 16.38
C GLN A 126 2.41 8.62 15.53
N PHE A 127 1.68 8.42 14.43
CA PHE A 127 1.22 9.49 13.53
C PHE A 127 -0.26 9.88 13.75
N SER A 128 -0.84 9.52 14.91
CA SER A 128 -2.23 9.82 15.28
C SER A 128 -2.38 11.11 16.08
#